data_AF-A0A6S6PHK6-F1
#
_entry.id   AF-A0A6S6PHK6-F1
#
_cell.length_a   1.000
_cell.length_b   1.000
_cell.length_c   1.000
_cell.angle_alpha   90.00
_cell.angle_beta   90.00
_cell.angle_gamma   90.00
#
_symmetry.space_group_name_H-M   'P 1'
#
loop_
_entity.id
_entity.type
_entity.pdbx_description
1 polymer ?
#
loop_
_entity_poly.entity_id
_entity_poly.type
_entity_poly.pdbx_seq_one_letter_code
_entity_poly.pdbx_strand_id
1 'polypeptide(L)'
;MRFRKLGLCLTCCVALAGMMSEAAMARTMTTAPVVGNDPVQPVVVPYPVPEMAQAQLQAAIARAKVSGKPLLLDFGGNWSPDCWALSGVLAIPAVSAWIAQNFEVVVINVSRRNTNMGIGENYGVTIADVPSVLVVSSDGKLLNAGTIAALANASKMTPQAVVDQLAVWGKMN
;
A
#
# COMPACT_ATOMS: atom_id res chain seq x y z
N MET A 1 15.18 76.45 0.47
CA MET A 1 14.56 75.19 0.94
C MET A 1 15.58 74.07 0.75
N ARG A 2 16.34 73.67 1.77
CA ARG A 2 16.04 72.68 2.82
C ARG A 2 16.43 71.23 2.43
N PHE A 3 17.50 70.78 3.08
CA PHE A 3 17.86 69.43 3.56
C PHE A 3 18.60 68.40 2.67
N ARG A 4 19.83 68.09 3.15
CA ARG A 4 20.63 66.87 2.95
C ARG A 4 19.97 65.66 3.61
N LYS A 5 20.08 64.48 3.00
CA LYS A 5 20.17 63.12 3.60
C LYS A 5 21.00 62.30 2.61
N LEU A 6 22.24 61.84 2.85
CA LEU A 6 22.77 60.91 3.86
C LEU A 6 22.00 59.58 3.93
N GLY A 7 22.67 58.50 3.53
CA GLY A 7 22.50 57.19 4.13
C GLY A 7 22.06 56.06 3.20
N LEU A 8 23.02 55.16 2.95
CA LEU A 8 23.00 53.77 3.43
C LEU A 8 22.98 52.71 2.32
N CYS A 9 24.17 52.14 2.13
CA CYS A 9 24.41 50.82 1.54
C CYS A 9 23.67 49.76 2.39
N LEU A 10 22.84 48.91 1.77
CA LEU A 10 22.39 47.68 2.40
C LEU A 10 22.32 46.55 1.36
N THR A 11 23.41 45.79 1.33
CA THR A 11 23.48 44.41 0.86
C THR A 11 22.39 43.58 1.53
N CYS A 12 21.58 42.86 0.76
CA CYS A 12 20.77 41.74 1.24
C CYS A 12 20.93 40.62 0.20
N CYS A 13 21.89 39.73 0.39
CA CYS A 13 21.68 38.43 1.05
C CYS A 13 20.62 37.57 0.34
N VAL A 14 21.11 36.75 -0.59
CA VAL A 14 20.84 35.32 -0.76
C VAL A 14 19.46 34.83 -0.30
N ALA A 15 18.63 34.46 -1.26
CA ALA A 15 17.74 33.32 -1.10
C ALA A 15 17.96 32.38 -2.29
N LEU A 16 19.00 31.54 -2.22
CA LEU A 16 18.93 30.24 -2.87
C LEU A 16 17.69 29.58 -2.27
N ALA A 17 16.64 29.41 -3.07
CA ALA A 17 15.56 28.50 -2.75
C ALA A 17 16.21 27.13 -2.59
N GLY A 18 16.52 26.78 -1.33
CA GLY A 18 17.05 25.51 -0.94
C GLY A 18 16.12 24.45 -1.51
N MET A 19 16.72 23.56 -2.29
CA MET A 19 16.10 22.33 -2.76
C MET A 19 15.48 21.66 -1.55
N MET A 20 14.15 21.64 -1.49
CA MET A 20 13.44 20.76 -0.58
C MET A 20 13.69 19.35 -1.11
N SER A 21 14.81 18.77 -0.69
CA SER A 21 14.95 17.32 -0.68
C SER A 21 14.01 16.85 0.43
N GLU A 22 12.74 16.68 0.09
CA GLU A 22 11.81 15.81 0.82
C GLU A 22 12.37 14.39 0.71
N ALA A 23 13.44 14.11 1.45
CA ALA A 23 13.66 12.76 1.91
C ALA A 23 12.45 12.47 2.79
N ALA A 24 11.49 11.73 2.20
CA ALA A 24 10.33 11.18 2.88
C ALA A 24 10.76 10.78 4.29
N MET A 25 10.19 11.42 5.32
CA MET A 25 10.34 10.90 6.67
C MET A 25 9.94 9.43 6.60
N ALA A 26 10.90 8.53 6.81
CA ALA A 26 10.65 7.10 6.79
C ALA A 26 9.54 6.84 7.80
N ARG A 27 8.33 6.57 7.31
CA ARG A 27 7.16 6.34 8.16
C ARG A 27 7.45 5.07 8.94
N THR A 28 7.48 5.17 10.26
CA THR A 28 7.60 3.97 11.10
C THR A 28 6.24 3.26 11.12
N MET A 29 6.22 2.04 10.60
CA MET A 29 5.06 1.16 10.70
C MET A 29 4.71 0.90 12.18
N THR A 30 3.43 0.92 12.54
CA THR A 30 3.01 0.55 13.91
C THR A 30 3.22 -0.94 14.16
N THR A 31 3.36 -1.35 15.43
CA THR A 31 3.54 -2.75 15.80
C THR A 31 2.39 -3.63 15.27
N ALA A 32 2.74 -4.72 14.60
CA ALA A 32 1.78 -5.69 14.08
C ALA A 32 1.06 -6.43 15.23
N PRO A 33 -0.24 -6.72 15.10
CA PRO A 33 -0.97 -7.49 16.10
C PRO A 33 -0.51 -8.96 16.12
N VAL A 34 -0.56 -9.57 17.31
CA VAL A 34 -0.39 -11.02 17.46
C VAL A 34 -1.79 -11.64 17.43
N VAL A 35 -2.03 -12.51 16.46
CA VAL A 35 -3.35 -13.16 16.22
C VAL A 35 -3.31 -14.68 16.43
N GLY A 36 -2.11 -15.25 16.60
CA GLY A 36 -1.94 -16.68 16.84
C GLY A 36 -2.09 -17.54 15.59
N ASN A 37 -2.07 -18.86 15.79
CA ASN A 37 -2.01 -19.84 14.71
C ASN A 37 -3.34 -20.55 14.43
N ASP A 38 -4.35 -20.32 15.26
CA ASP A 38 -5.64 -20.99 15.12
C ASP A 38 -6.33 -20.56 13.82
N PRO A 39 -6.94 -21.49 13.06
CA PRO A 39 -7.61 -21.16 11.82
C PRO A 39 -8.70 -20.10 12.01
N VAL A 40 -8.76 -19.15 11.08
CA VAL A 40 -9.81 -18.13 11.05
C VAL A 40 -10.86 -18.45 10.00
N GLN A 41 -12.08 -17.97 10.23
CA GLN A 41 -13.15 -18.12 9.26
C GLN A 41 -12.83 -17.29 8.01
N PRO A 42 -12.88 -17.88 6.80
CA PRO A 42 -12.67 -17.15 5.58
C PRO A 42 -13.82 -16.19 5.30
N VAL A 43 -13.53 -15.08 4.61
CA VAL A 43 -14.58 -14.22 4.06
C VAL A 43 -14.91 -14.71 2.65
N VAL A 44 -16.16 -15.14 2.44
CA VAL A 44 -16.63 -15.62 1.15
C VAL A 44 -17.10 -14.43 0.30
N VAL A 45 -16.74 -14.43 -0.98
CA VAL A 45 -17.00 -13.32 -1.93
C VAL A 45 -16.40 -11.96 -1.48
N PRO A 46 -15.10 -11.88 -1.11
CA PRO A 46 -14.52 -10.64 -0.58
C PRO A 46 -14.18 -9.59 -1.65
N TYR A 47 -14.15 -9.95 -2.93
CA TYR A 47 -13.75 -9.05 -4.02
C TYR A 47 -14.97 -8.31 -4.61
N PRO A 48 -14.92 -6.97 -4.73
CA PRO A 48 -15.96 -6.17 -5.40
C PRO A 48 -16.14 -6.52 -6.88
N VAL A 49 -17.13 -5.93 -7.54
CA VAL A 49 -17.25 -6.05 -9.01
C VAL A 49 -16.00 -5.49 -9.70
N PRO A 50 -15.48 -6.16 -10.74
CA PRO A 50 -14.16 -5.84 -11.31
C PRO A 50 -14.06 -4.43 -11.91
N GLU A 51 -15.18 -3.83 -12.31
CA GLU A 51 -15.26 -2.47 -12.86
C GLU A 51 -14.87 -1.40 -11.82
N MET A 52 -14.96 -1.70 -10.52
CA MET A 52 -14.60 -0.75 -9.46
C MET A 52 -13.08 -0.58 -9.28
N ALA A 53 -12.26 -1.52 -9.76
CA ALA A 53 -10.84 -1.59 -9.43
C ALA A 53 -10.08 -0.31 -9.81
N GLN A 54 -10.31 0.23 -11.00
CA GLN A 54 -9.64 1.45 -11.46
C GLN A 54 -10.00 2.66 -10.61
N ALA A 55 -11.29 2.89 -10.35
CA ALA A 55 -11.74 4.01 -9.54
C ALA A 55 -11.22 3.92 -8.10
N GLN A 56 -11.25 2.72 -7.50
CA GLN A 56 -10.73 2.49 -6.15
C GLN A 56 -9.21 2.67 -6.07
N LEU A 57 -8.47 2.19 -7.08
CA LEU A 57 -7.03 2.39 -7.17
C LEU A 57 -6.66 3.87 -7.25
N GLN A 58 -7.30 4.64 -8.13
CA GLN A 58 -7.03 6.08 -8.25
C GLN A 58 -7.34 6.83 -6.96
N ALA A 59 -8.45 6.50 -6.29
CA ALA A 59 -8.78 7.09 -4.99
C ALA A 59 -7.76 6.73 -3.91
N ALA A 60 -7.27 5.48 -3.88
CA ALA A 60 -6.24 5.06 -2.94
C ALA A 60 -4.89 5.73 -3.23
N ILE A 61 -4.48 5.88 -4.49
CA ILE A 61 -3.27 6.62 -4.88
C ILE A 61 -3.36 8.06 -4.37
N ALA A 62 -4.50 8.73 -4.54
CA ALA A 62 -4.69 10.10 -4.04
C ALA A 62 -4.55 10.17 -2.51
N ARG A 63 -5.14 9.22 -1.77
CA ARG A 63 -4.98 9.14 -0.31
C ARG A 63 -3.55 8.82 0.11
N ALA A 64 -2.86 7.93 -0.60
CA ALA A 64 -1.48 7.53 -0.32
C ALA A 64 -0.50 8.70 -0.47
N LYS A 65 -0.70 9.56 -1.48
CA LYS A 65 0.09 10.79 -1.66
C LYS A 65 -0.07 11.77 -0.49
N VAL A 66 -1.27 11.87 0.07
CA VAL A 66 -1.54 12.75 1.23
C VAL A 66 -1.05 12.13 2.53
N SER A 67 -1.30 10.84 2.73
CA SER A 67 -1.02 10.15 4.00
C SER A 67 0.42 9.66 4.12
N GLY A 68 1.16 9.59 3.01
CA GLY A 68 2.49 8.97 2.93
C GLY A 68 2.48 7.46 3.18
N LYS A 69 1.29 6.81 3.22
CA LYS A 69 1.20 5.36 3.37
C LYS A 69 1.46 4.66 2.04
N PRO A 70 2.12 3.49 2.03
CA PRO A 70 2.13 2.63 0.86
C PRO A 70 0.72 2.10 0.54
N LEU A 71 0.49 1.79 -0.72
CA LEU A 71 -0.64 1.01 -1.18
C LEU A 71 -0.41 -0.47 -0.89
N LEU A 72 -1.48 -1.16 -0.50
CA LEU A 72 -1.54 -2.63 -0.48
C LEU A 72 -2.60 -3.05 -1.49
N LEU A 73 -2.15 -3.59 -2.62
CA LEU A 73 -3.01 -4.02 -3.72
C LEU A 73 -3.17 -5.54 -3.67
N ASP A 74 -4.34 -6.00 -3.25
CA ASP A 74 -4.69 -7.42 -3.17
C ASP A 74 -5.38 -7.86 -4.46
N PHE A 75 -4.64 -8.57 -5.32
CA PHE A 75 -5.17 -9.15 -6.55
C PHE A 75 -5.74 -10.54 -6.29
N GLY A 76 -7.02 -10.73 -6.59
CA GLY A 76 -7.66 -12.03 -6.41
C GLY A 76 -9.08 -12.10 -6.97
N GLY A 77 -9.83 -13.10 -6.55
CA GLY A 77 -11.18 -13.30 -7.04
C GLY A 77 -12.01 -14.24 -6.18
N ASN A 78 -13.33 -14.11 -6.31
CA ASN A 78 -14.33 -14.80 -5.49
C ASN A 78 -14.45 -16.31 -5.73
N TRP A 79 -13.44 -16.93 -6.32
CA TRP A 79 -13.40 -18.36 -6.67
C TRP A 79 -12.19 -19.09 -6.11
N SER A 80 -11.24 -18.35 -5.54
CA SER A 80 -10.03 -18.91 -4.96
C SER A 80 -10.21 -19.07 -3.45
N PRO A 81 -10.11 -20.29 -2.91
CA PRO A 81 -10.12 -20.53 -1.47
C PRO A 81 -8.98 -19.81 -0.74
N ASP A 82 -7.81 -19.66 -1.38
CA ASP A 82 -6.68 -18.92 -0.82
C ASP A 82 -6.99 -17.43 -0.70
N CYS A 83 -7.69 -16.84 -1.68
CA CYS A 83 -8.15 -15.46 -1.59
C CYS A 83 -9.17 -15.24 -0.46
N TRP A 84 -10.08 -16.20 -0.24
CA TRP A 84 -11.03 -16.16 0.88
C TRP A 84 -10.33 -16.29 2.25
N ALA A 85 -9.33 -17.16 2.34
CA ALA A 85 -8.53 -17.35 3.54
C ALA A 85 -7.72 -16.10 3.89
N LEU A 86 -7.04 -15.50 2.90
CA LEU A 86 -6.36 -14.20 3.06
C LEU A 86 -7.34 -13.15 3.59
N SER A 87 -8.50 -13.00 2.93
CA SER A 87 -9.52 -12.03 3.35
C SER A 87 -10.05 -12.30 4.77
N GLY A 88 -10.14 -13.56 5.18
CA GLY A 88 -10.44 -13.96 6.56
C GLY A 88 -9.45 -13.38 7.58
N VAL A 89 -8.15 -13.47 7.28
CA VAL A 89 -7.10 -12.89 8.15
C VAL A 89 -7.17 -11.36 8.15
N LEU A 90 -7.32 -10.72 6.98
CA LEU A 90 -7.41 -9.27 6.87
C LEU A 90 -8.64 -8.69 7.59
N ALA A 91 -9.70 -9.49 7.74
CA ALA A 91 -10.94 -9.12 8.43
C ALA A 91 -10.87 -9.26 9.96
N ILE A 92 -9.81 -9.86 10.54
CA ILE A 92 -9.64 -9.90 12.00
C ILE A 92 -9.59 -8.45 12.51
N PRO A 93 -10.39 -8.05 13.51
CA PRO A 93 -10.52 -6.64 13.90
C PRO A 93 -9.18 -5.93 14.20
N ALA A 94 -8.28 -6.61 14.91
CA ALA A 94 -6.95 -6.08 15.21
C ALA A 94 -6.08 -5.91 13.96
N VAL A 95 -6.17 -6.84 13.00
CA VAL A 95 -5.44 -6.81 11.73
C VAL A 95 -5.99 -5.71 10.83
N SER A 96 -7.32 -5.64 10.66
CA SER A 96 -7.98 -4.61 9.86
C SER A 96 -7.64 -3.20 10.34
N ALA A 97 -7.72 -2.97 11.66
CA ALA A 97 -7.36 -1.69 12.26
C ALA A 97 -5.89 -1.33 12.05
N TRP A 98 -4.99 -2.32 12.18
CA TRP A 98 -3.57 -2.13 11.94
C TRP A 98 -3.24 -1.86 10.47
N ILE A 99 -3.86 -2.59 9.53
CA ILE A 99 -3.69 -2.36 8.10
C ILE A 99 -4.16 -0.95 7.73
N ALA A 100 -5.32 -0.50 8.22
CA ALA A 100 -5.83 0.84 7.95
C ALA A 100 -4.90 1.97 8.45
N GLN A 101 -4.13 1.72 9.52
CA GLN A 101 -3.14 2.66 10.03
C GLN A 101 -1.88 2.73 9.17
N ASN A 102 -1.53 1.64 8.46
CA ASN A 102 -0.23 1.50 7.80
C ASN A 102 -0.29 1.49 6.28
N PHE A 103 -1.44 1.16 5.68
CA PHE A 103 -1.61 1.04 4.24
C PHE A 103 -2.85 1.79 3.74
N GLU A 104 -2.84 2.13 2.46
CA GLU A 104 -4.04 2.40 1.68
C GLU A 104 -4.38 1.14 0.87
N VAL A 105 -5.45 0.43 1.25
CA VAL A 105 -5.77 -0.88 0.68
C VAL A 105 -6.66 -0.76 -0.56
N VAL A 106 -6.40 -1.60 -1.55
CA VAL A 106 -7.28 -1.81 -2.71
C VAL A 106 -7.43 -3.31 -2.95
N VAL A 107 -8.67 -3.78 -2.99
CA VAL A 107 -9.00 -5.17 -3.35
C VAL A 107 -9.34 -5.20 -4.84
N ILE A 108 -8.49 -5.86 -5.62
CA ILE A 108 -8.54 -5.87 -7.09
C ILE A 108 -9.08 -7.22 -7.56
N ASN A 109 -10.34 -7.22 -8.02
CA ASN A 109 -10.94 -8.41 -8.60
C ASN A 109 -10.39 -8.66 -10.00
N VAL A 110 -9.75 -9.80 -10.20
CA VAL A 110 -9.23 -10.22 -11.52
C VAL A 110 -10.19 -11.12 -12.29
N SER A 111 -11.43 -11.28 -11.82
CA SER A 111 -12.39 -12.26 -12.35
C SER A 111 -11.72 -13.63 -12.41
N ARG A 112 -11.89 -14.42 -13.49
CA ARG A 112 -11.14 -15.67 -13.72
C ARG A 112 -9.74 -15.39 -14.32
N ARG A 113 -8.99 -14.44 -13.74
CA ARG A 113 -7.68 -13.93 -14.24
C ARG A 113 -7.73 -13.35 -15.65
N ASN A 114 -8.81 -12.66 -15.99
CA ASN A 114 -9.01 -12.05 -17.32
C ASN A 114 -9.41 -10.57 -17.26
N THR A 115 -9.56 -10.00 -16.05
CA THR A 115 -9.84 -8.57 -15.85
C THR A 115 -8.77 -7.98 -14.94
N ASN A 116 -8.47 -6.69 -15.07
CA ASN A 116 -7.55 -5.94 -14.19
C ASN A 116 -6.10 -6.44 -14.08
N MET A 117 -5.72 -7.51 -14.79
CA MET A 117 -4.36 -8.08 -14.78
C MET A 117 -3.29 -7.04 -15.17
N GLY A 118 -3.61 -6.17 -16.13
CA GLY A 118 -2.71 -5.11 -16.59
C GLY A 118 -2.37 -4.05 -15.54
N ILE A 119 -3.08 -4.01 -14.39
CA ILE A 119 -2.67 -3.12 -13.29
C ILE A 119 -1.29 -3.53 -12.75
N GLY A 120 -0.95 -4.82 -12.72
CA GLY A 120 0.37 -5.29 -12.30
C GLY A 120 1.49 -4.80 -13.23
N GLU A 121 1.21 -4.72 -14.54
CA GLU A 121 2.17 -4.31 -15.56
C GLU A 121 2.61 -2.85 -15.39
N ASN A 122 1.73 -1.99 -14.88
CA ASN A 122 2.07 -0.60 -14.53
C ASN A 122 3.16 -0.51 -13.45
N TYR A 123 3.36 -1.58 -12.68
CA TYR A 123 4.39 -1.71 -11.65
C TYR A 123 5.52 -2.67 -12.07
N GLY A 124 5.56 -3.07 -13.34
CA GLY A 124 6.63 -3.92 -13.90
C GLY A 124 6.52 -5.39 -13.53
N VAL A 125 5.35 -5.89 -13.12
CA VAL A 125 5.16 -7.30 -12.76
C VAL A 125 3.97 -7.94 -13.46
N THR A 126 4.08 -9.23 -13.77
CA THR A 126 2.96 -10.04 -14.25
C THR A 126 2.29 -10.73 -13.07
N ILE A 127 0.96 -10.59 -12.95
CA ILE A 127 0.17 -11.35 -11.98
C ILE A 127 -0.04 -12.76 -12.54
N ALA A 128 0.77 -13.72 -12.08
CA ALA A 128 0.70 -15.10 -12.56
C ALA A 128 -0.33 -15.96 -11.82
N ASP A 129 -0.55 -15.68 -10.52
CA ASP A 129 -1.49 -16.41 -9.68
C ASP A 129 -2.13 -15.53 -8.60
N VAL A 130 -3.11 -16.08 -7.87
CA VAL A 130 -3.86 -15.35 -6.84
C VAL A 130 -3.99 -16.13 -5.51
N PRO A 131 -4.00 -15.42 -4.36
CA PRO A 131 -3.81 -13.98 -4.23
C PRO A 131 -2.37 -13.56 -4.52
N SER A 132 -2.22 -12.44 -5.25
CA SER A 132 -0.94 -11.73 -5.37
C SER A 132 -1.09 -10.36 -4.71
N VAL A 133 -0.14 -9.98 -3.87
CA VAL A 133 -0.17 -8.70 -3.15
C VAL A 133 1.00 -7.83 -3.59
N LEU A 134 0.70 -6.65 -4.12
CA LEU A 134 1.69 -5.63 -4.38
C LEU A 134 1.68 -4.62 -3.24
N VAL A 135 2.87 -4.29 -2.74
CA VAL A 135 3.08 -3.16 -1.84
C VAL A 135 3.83 -2.08 -2.60
N VAL A 136 3.16 -0.95 -2.81
CA VAL A 136 3.66 0.16 -3.63
C VAL A 136 3.81 1.38 -2.73
N SER A 137 4.97 2.03 -2.74
CA SER A 137 5.17 3.27 -1.98
C SER A 137 4.23 4.39 -2.44
N SER A 138 4.12 5.46 -1.64
CA SER A 138 3.27 6.61 -1.93
C SER A 138 3.71 7.41 -3.18
N ASP A 139 4.98 7.27 -3.60
CA ASP A 139 5.54 7.83 -4.84
C ASP A 139 5.43 6.86 -6.04
N GLY A 140 4.88 5.66 -5.85
CA GLY A 140 4.54 4.73 -6.94
C GLY A 140 5.58 3.66 -7.25
N LYS A 141 6.61 3.48 -6.43
CA LYS A 141 7.61 2.41 -6.57
C LYS A 141 7.09 1.10 -5.97
N LEU A 142 7.24 0.01 -6.71
CA LEU A 142 6.95 -1.33 -6.20
C LEU A 142 8.03 -1.77 -5.20
N LEU A 143 7.62 -2.17 -4.00
CA LEU A 143 8.54 -2.48 -2.90
C LEU A 143 8.82 -3.98 -2.76
N ASN A 144 7.88 -4.84 -3.13
CA ASN A 144 7.92 -6.27 -2.83
C ASN A 144 7.99 -7.17 -4.09
N ALA A 145 8.59 -6.68 -5.19
CA ALA A 145 8.59 -7.33 -6.51
C ALA A 145 8.94 -8.83 -6.50
N GLY A 146 9.92 -9.26 -5.70
CA GLY A 146 10.33 -10.67 -5.60
C GLY A 146 9.43 -11.57 -4.75
N THR A 147 8.40 -11.02 -4.10
CA THR A 147 7.57 -11.73 -3.12
C THR A 147 6.07 -11.52 -3.31
N ILE A 148 5.63 -10.98 -4.46
CA ILE A 148 4.20 -10.67 -4.69
C ILE A 148 3.27 -11.89 -4.52
N ALA A 149 3.78 -13.10 -4.75
CA ALA A 149 3.04 -14.36 -4.60
C ALA A 149 3.23 -15.04 -3.23
N ALA A 150 3.85 -14.38 -2.24
CA ALA A 150 4.16 -15.01 -0.94
C ALA A 150 2.91 -15.45 -0.15
N LEU A 151 1.73 -14.94 -0.51
CA LEU A 151 0.45 -15.29 0.11
C LEU A 151 -0.44 -16.16 -0.81
N ALA A 152 0.08 -16.64 -1.95
CA ALA A 152 -0.71 -17.39 -2.94
C ALA A 152 -1.31 -18.70 -2.39
N ASN A 153 -0.77 -19.24 -1.29
CA ASN A 153 -1.24 -20.43 -0.60
C ASN A 153 -1.85 -20.12 0.79
N ALA A 154 -2.47 -18.94 0.96
CA ALA A 154 -2.96 -18.45 2.25
C ALA A 154 -3.91 -19.42 2.98
N SER A 155 -4.65 -20.29 2.28
CA SER A 155 -5.52 -21.30 2.91
C SER A 155 -4.75 -22.34 3.73
N LYS A 156 -3.44 -22.45 3.54
CA LYS A 156 -2.53 -23.35 4.25
C LYS A 156 -1.59 -22.62 5.21
N MET A 157 -1.69 -21.30 5.30
CA MET A 157 -0.88 -20.48 6.19
C MET A 157 -1.59 -20.28 7.53
N THR A 158 -0.83 -20.04 8.59
CA THR A 158 -1.42 -19.56 9.84
C THR A 158 -1.77 -18.07 9.70
N PRO A 159 -2.78 -17.55 10.43
CA PRO A 159 -3.06 -16.13 10.44
C PRO A 159 -1.85 -15.29 10.84
N GLN A 160 -1.07 -15.75 11.83
CA GLN A 160 0.15 -15.07 12.23
C GLN A 160 1.17 -14.97 11.08
N ALA A 161 1.39 -16.05 10.31
CA ALA A 161 2.33 -16.01 9.19
C ALA A 161 1.93 -15.01 8.11
N VAL A 162 0.62 -14.85 7.85
CA VAL A 162 0.10 -13.82 6.94
C VAL A 162 0.39 -12.42 7.48
N VAL A 163 0.09 -12.15 8.76
CA VAL A 163 0.34 -10.85 9.40
C VAL A 163 1.85 -10.52 9.42
N ASP A 164 2.69 -11.50 9.73
CA ASP A 164 4.15 -11.34 9.76
C ASP A 164 4.68 -10.95 8.38
N GLN A 165 4.16 -11.58 7.31
CA GLN A 165 4.54 -11.24 5.94
C GLN A 165 4.12 -9.80 5.57
N LEU A 166 2.91 -9.36 5.94
CA LEU A 166 2.47 -7.98 5.75
C LEU A 166 3.37 -6.98 6.52
N ALA A 167 3.81 -7.36 7.72
CA ALA A 167 4.70 -6.54 8.54
C ALA A 167 6.12 -6.45 7.97
N VAL A 168 6.61 -7.50 7.30
CA VAL A 168 7.86 -7.46 6.53
C VAL A 168 7.75 -6.45 5.38
N TRP A 169 6.67 -6.50 4.60
CA TRP A 169 6.49 -5.57 3.48
C TRP A 169 6.27 -4.13 3.92
N GLY A 170 5.52 -3.89 4.99
CA GLY A 170 5.25 -2.53 5.46
C GLY A 170 6.45 -1.77 6.01
N LYS A 171 7.60 -2.44 6.19
CA LYS A 171 8.88 -1.83 6.58
C LYS A 171 9.75 -1.46 5.37
N MET A 172 9.35 -1.81 4.16
CA MET A 172 10.11 -1.52 2.94
C MET A 172 9.92 -0.04 2.51
N ASN A 173 10.93 0.55 1.85
CA ASN A 173 10.87 1.86 1.20
C ASN A 173 11.54 1.85 -0.19
#